data_AF-A0A2T0VPW0-F1
#
_entry.id   AF-A0A2T0VPW0-F1
#
_cell.length_a   1.000
_cell.length_b   1.000
_cell.length_c   1.000
_cell.angle_alpha   90.00
_cell.angle_beta   90.00
_cell.angle_gamma   90.00
#
_symmetry.space_group_name_H-M   'P 1'
#
loop_
_entity.id
_entity.type
_entity.pdbx_description
1 polymer ?
#
loop_
_entity_poly.entity_id
_entity_poly.type
_entity_poly.pdbx_seq_one_letter_code
_entity_poly.pdbx_strand_id
1 'polypeptide(L)'
;VATGLYLLLTEMIRIDRRALLKAYAITVPLYVLSVIVNNWFTDIFNEQSNYLFTYEPESAAPLVYLYSLGSDITVSGMTFNPVYILSLTIIGAGIMFLMYLVAKLYYSRKDSDIQRKLVN
;
A
#
# COMPACT_ATOMS: atom_id res chain seq x y z
N VAL A 1 -5.30 -8.55 -10.57
CA VAL A 1 -4.01 -7.96 -11.03
C VAL A 1 -3.96 -7.78 -12.54
N ALA A 2 -4.24 -8.83 -13.34
CA ALA A 2 -4.16 -8.77 -14.81
C ALA A 2 -5.03 -7.67 -15.47
N THR A 3 -6.28 -7.51 -15.03
CA THR A 3 -7.20 -6.50 -15.60
C THR A 3 -6.74 -5.06 -15.36
N GLY A 4 -6.22 -4.76 -14.17
CA GLY A 4 -5.74 -3.41 -13.85
C GLY A 4 -4.50 -3.04 -14.67
N LEU A 5 -3.58 -3.98 -14.84
CA LEU A 5 -2.40 -3.79 -15.68
C LEU A 5 -2.79 -3.62 -17.16
N TYR A 6 -3.74 -4.42 -17.64
CA TYR A 6 -4.26 -4.30 -19.00
C TYR A 6 -4.87 -2.91 -19.25
N LEU A 7 -5.77 -2.45 -18.37
CA LEU A 7 -6.41 -1.13 -18.47
C LEU A 7 -5.41 0.03 -18.40
N LEU A 8 -4.31 -0.16 -17.67
CA LEU A 8 -3.22 0.81 -17.59
C LEU A 8 -2.39 0.86 -18.90
N LEU A 9 -2.06 -0.31 -19.45
CA LEU A 9 -1.29 -0.42 -20.70
C LEU A 9 -2.07 0.08 -21.92
N THR A 10 -3.40 -0.09 -21.92
CA THR A 10 -4.29 0.45 -22.96
C THR A 10 -4.68 1.92 -22.72
N GLU A 11 -4.16 2.56 -21.67
CA GLU A 11 -4.50 3.93 -21.25
C GLU A 11 -5.99 4.17 -20.99
N MET A 12 -6.79 3.11 -20.81
CA MET A 12 -8.17 3.23 -20.35
C MET A 12 -8.26 3.78 -18.93
N ILE A 13 -7.20 3.60 -18.14
CA ILE A 13 -7.00 4.22 -16.83
C ILE A 13 -5.64 4.93 -16.82
N ARG A 14 -5.63 6.20 -16.40
CA ARG A 14 -4.41 6.98 -16.17
C ARG A 14 -4.13 7.14 -14.69
N ILE A 15 -2.89 6.90 -14.28
CA ILE A 15 -2.43 7.24 -12.93
C ILE A 15 -2.02 8.71 -12.93
N ASP A 16 -2.97 9.59 -12.60
CA ASP A 16 -2.71 11.00 -12.35
C ASP A 16 -2.55 11.29 -10.84
N ARG A 17 -2.25 12.54 -10.50
CA ARG A 17 -2.11 12.94 -9.09
C ARG A 17 -3.41 12.73 -8.30
N ARG A 18 -4.57 12.89 -8.94
CA ARG A 18 -5.88 12.70 -8.31
C ARG A 18 -6.13 11.23 -7.98
N ALA A 19 -5.77 10.32 -8.88
CA ALA A 19 -5.83 8.88 -8.67
C ALA A 19 -4.92 8.45 -7.52
N LEU A 20 -3.70 8.98 -7.44
CA LEU A 20 -2.80 8.72 -6.31
C LEU A 20 -3.40 9.18 -4.97
N LEU A 21 -3.92 10.40 -4.90
CA LEU A 21 -4.53 10.91 -3.67
C LEU A 21 -5.77 10.11 -3.25
N LYS A 22 -6.59 9.68 -4.23
CA LYS A 22 -7.72 8.77 -3.97
C LYS A 22 -7.26 7.41 -3.46
N ALA A 23 -6.18 6.86 -4.03
CA ALA A 23 -5.61 5.60 -3.55
C ALA A 23 -5.19 5.71 -2.09
N TYR A 24 -4.47 6.77 -1.70
CA TYR A 24 -4.14 7.01 -0.29
C TYR A 24 -5.38 7.18 0.59
N ALA A 25 -6.35 7.97 0.15
CA ALA A 25 -7.59 8.21 0.90
C ALA A 25 -8.42 6.95 1.13
N ILE A 26 -8.26 5.91 0.32
CA ILE A 26 -8.96 4.62 0.47
C ILE A 26 -8.09 3.63 1.24
N THR A 27 -6.82 3.46 0.83
CA THR A 27 -5.95 2.42 1.36
C THR A 27 -5.52 2.70 2.80
N VAL A 28 -5.23 3.96 3.16
CA VAL A 28 -4.79 4.28 4.53
C VAL A 28 -5.89 3.99 5.56
N PRO A 29 -7.16 4.44 5.38
CA PRO A 29 -8.23 4.06 6.31
C PRO A 29 -8.49 2.56 6.36
N LEU A 30 -8.46 1.86 5.21
CA LEU A 30 -8.62 0.40 5.20
C LEU A 30 -7.52 -0.32 5.98
N TYR A 31 -6.29 0.20 5.91
CA TYR A 31 -5.17 -0.34 6.66
C TYR A 31 -5.30 -0.09 8.18
N VAL A 32 -5.80 1.08 8.58
CA VAL A 32 -6.09 1.34 10.00
C VAL A 32 -7.25 0.44 10.48
N LEU A 33 -8.29 0.29 9.67
CA LEU A 33 -9.43 -0.59 9.98
C LEU A 33 -9.01 -2.04 10.10
N SER A 34 -8.01 -2.51 9.35
CA SER A 34 -7.55 -3.90 9.48
C SER A 34 -6.93 -4.20 10.83
N VAL A 35 -6.32 -3.21 11.48
CA VAL A 35 -5.82 -3.37 12.86
C VAL A 35 -6.96 -3.65 13.83
N ILE A 36 -8.06 -2.91 13.68
CA ILE A 36 -9.27 -3.07 14.50
C ILE A 36 -9.90 -4.43 14.23
N VAL A 37 -10.08 -4.79 12.96
CA VAL A 37 -10.70 -6.06 12.55
C VAL A 37 -9.87 -7.25 13.02
N ASN A 38 -8.53 -7.19 12.95
CA ASN A 38 -7.66 -8.25 13.44
C ASN A 38 -7.80 -8.47 14.94
N ASN A 39 -7.76 -7.40 15.72
CA ASN A 39 -7.91 -7.50 17.16
C ASN A 39 -9.30 -8.03 17.54
N TRP A 40 -10.35 -7.55 16.87
CA TRP A 40 -11.70 -8.06 17.05
C TRP A 40 -11.83 -9.54 16.70
N PHE A 41 -11.18 -9.99 15.62
CA PHE A 41 -11.19 -11.39 15.21
C PHE A 41 -10.45 -12.28 16.21
N THR A 42 -9.28 -11.83 16.69
CA THR A 42 -8.51 -12.54 17.72
C THR A 42 -9.27 -12.64 19.04
N ASP A 43 -10.00 -11.59 19.45
CA ASP A 43 -10.82 -11.60 20.66
C ASP A 43 -11.96 -12.64 20.61
N ILE A 44 -12.61 -12.79 19.45
CA ILE A 44 -13.75 -13.72 19.29
C ILE A 44 -13.31 -15.16 19.04
N PHE A 45 -12.34 -15.36 18.14
CA PHE A 45 -11.98 -16.69 17.65
C PHE A 45 -10.71 -17.25 18.30
N ASN A 46 -10.01 -16.45 19.12
CA ASN A 46 -8.72 -16.80 19.72
C ASN A 46 -7.67 -17.25 18.69
N GLU A 47 -7.78 -16.74 17.46
CA GLU A 47 -6.85 -16.99 16.36
C GLU A 47 -6.20 -15.68 15.92
N GLN A 48 -4.88 -15.72 15.71
CA GLN A 48 -4.14 -14.60 15.13
C GLN A 48 -4.35 -14.58 13.62
N SER A 49 -5.39 -13.89 13.18
CA SER A 49 -5.56 -13.58 11.76
C SER A 49 -4.63 -12.42 11.41
N ASN A 50 -3.58 -12.68 10.61
CA ASN A 50 -2.62 -11.66 10.24
C ASN A 50 -3.09 -10.84 9.02
N TYR A 51 -4.31 -10.27 9.06
CA TYR A 51 -4.80 -9.48 7.92
C TYR A 51 -3.93 -8.24 7.73
N LEU A 52 -3.46 -8.04 6.49
CA LEU A 52 -2.61 -6.92 6.12
C LEU A 52 -1.37 -6.76 7.02
N PHE A 53 -0.81 -7.88 7.52
CA PHE A 53 0.46 -7.87 8.25
C PHE A 53 0.41 -7.00 9.52
N THR A 54 -0.57 -7.23 10.39
CA THR A 54 -0.70 -6.48 11.65
C THR A 54 -0.02 -7.17 12.84
N TYR A 55 0.11 -8.49 12.80
CA TYR A 55 0.82 -9.29 13.80
C TYR A 55 2.21 -9.68 13.33
N GLU A 56 3.01 -10.20 14.25
CA GLU A 56 4.34 -10.73 13.98
C GLU A 56 4.29 -11.71 12.78
N PRO A 57 5.08 -11.47 11.73
CA PRO A 57 5.10 -12.35 10.57
C PRO A 57 5.85 -13.66 10.87
N GLU A 58 5.26 -14.80 10.48
CA GLU A 58 5.97 -16.08 10.43
C GLU A 58 7.15 -15.99 9.43
N SER A 59 8.31 -16.56 9.78
CA SER A 59 9.64 -16.17 9.28
C SER A 59 9.76 -15.73 7.79
N ALA A 60 10.25 -14.50 7.57
CA ALA A 60 11.36 -14.12 6.68
C ALA A 60 11.48 -12.58 6.61
N ALA A 61 12.72 -12.07 6.57
CA ALA A 61 13.11 -10.66 6.40
C ALA A 61 12.43 -9.98 5.18
N PRO A 62 12.35 -8.64 5.03
CA PRO A 62 12.55 -7.47 5.92
C PRO A 62 11.41 -7.17 6.92
N LEU A 63 10.27 -7.84 6.83
CA LEU A 63 9.08 -7.51 7.63
C LEU A 63 9.27 -7.82 9.12
N VAL A 64 9.91 -8.95 9.44
CA VAL A 64 10.33 -9.29 10.81
C VAL A 64 11.24 -8.20 11.40
N TYR A 65 12.18 -7.68 10.61
CA TYR A 65 13.06 -6.61 11.05
C TYR A 65 12.27 -5.35 11.40
N LEU A 66 11.32 -4.93 10.54
CA LEU A 66 10.46 -3.78 10.83
C LEU A 66 9.61 -3.98 12.09
N TYR A 67 9.15 -5.21 12.34
CA TYR A 67 8.43 -5.54 13.58
C TYR A 67 9.33 -5.35 14.81
N SER A 68 10.57 -5.85 14.73
CA SER A 68 11.56 -5.77 15.81
C SER A 68 12.04 -4.36 16.15
N LEU A 69 11.76 -3.35 15.31
CA LEU A 69 12.09 -1.94 15.58
C LEU A 69 11.19 -1.32 16.66
N GLY A 70 10.07 -1.97 16.99
CA GLY A 70 9.14 -1.54 18.02
C GLY A 70 8.75 -2.66 18.96
N SER A 71 7.78 -2.36 19.80
CA SER A 71 7.19 -3.30 20.74
C SER A 71 5.67 -3.23 20.65
N ASP A 72 5.03 -4.34 21.00
CA ASP A 72 3.58 -4.37 21.14
C ASP A 72 3.11 -3.50 22.30
N ILE A 73 2.04 -2.76 22.06
CA ILE A 73 1.31 -2.04 23.09
C ILE A 73 -0.12 -2.54 23.11
N THR A 74 -0.73 -2.54 24.31
CA THR A 74 -2.14 -2.87 24.48
C THR A 74 -2.90 -1.62 24.90
N VAL A 75 -3.89 -1.22 24.10
CA VAL A 75 -4.76 -0.07 24.38
C VAL A 75 -6.21 -0.48 24.14
N SER A 76 -7.07 -0.29 25.13
CA SER A 76 -8.51 -0.63 25.04
C SER A 76 -8.78 -2.07 24.57
N GLY A 77 -7.97 -3.03 25.03
CA GLY A 77 -8.10 -4.45 24.66
C GLY A 77 -7.50 -4.83 23.30
N MET A 78 -7.00 -3.87 22.53
CA MET A 78 -6.31 -4.14 21.26
C MET A 78 -4.80 -4.15 21.46
N THR A 79 -4.13 -5.17 20.93
CA THR A 79 -2.67 -5.30 20.93
C THR A 79 -2.14 -5.11 19.51
N PHE A 80 -1.14 -4.23 19.37
CA PHE A 80 -0.50 -3.96 18.08
C PHE A 80 0.88 -3.30 18.25
N ASN A 81 1.71 -3.40 17.23
CA ASN A 81 3.02 -2.74 17.16
C ASN A 81 2.92 -1.42 16.35
N PRO A 82 2.92 -0.24 16.99
CA PRO A 82 2.72 1.05 16.32
C PRO A 82 3.87 1.40 15.38
N VAL A 83 5.11 1.04 15.72
CA VAL A 83 6.29 1.28 14.87
C VAL A 83 6.17 0.46 13.59
N TYR A 84 5.75 -0.79 13.71
CA TYR A 84 5.56 -1.68 12.57
C TYR A 84 4.45 -1.20 11.63
N ILE A 85 3.27 -0.86 12.17
CA ILE A 85 2.13 -0.32 11.39
C ILE A 85 2.53 0.97 10.66
N LEU A 86 3.23 1.87 11.35
CA LEU A 86 3.70 3.12 10.74
C LEU A 86 4.71 2.84 9.63
N SER A 87 5.66 1.93 9.86
CA SER A 87 6.66 1.53 8.87
C SER A 87 6.02 0.97 7.60
N LEU A 88 5.06 0.06 7.76
CA LEU A 88 4.30 -0.52 6.64
C LEU A 88 3.49 0.53 5.89
N THR A 89 2.87 1.47 6.61
CA THR A 89 2.14 2.59 5.99
C THR A 89 3.06 3.45 5.13
N ILE A 90 4.25 3.80 5.64
CA ILE A 90 5.24 4.61 4.92
C ILE A 90 5.74 3.87 3.68
N ILE A 91 6.08 2.59 3.81
CA ILE A 91 6.57 1.77 2.68
C ILE A 91 5.48 1.63 1.62
N GLY A 92 4.25 1.30 2.01
CA GLY A 92 3.11 1.19 1.10
C GLY A 92 2.82 2.50 0.38
N ALA A 93 2.85 3.63 1.10
CA ALA A 93 2.74 4.96 0.51
C ALA A 93 3.89 5.24 -0.48
N GLY A 94 5.13 4.93 -0.10
CA GLY A 94 6.30 5.07 -0.96
C GLY A 94 6.18 4.28 -2.27
N ILE A 95 5.73 3.02 -2.21
CA ILE A 95 5.53 2.17 -3.39
C ILE A 95 4.48 2.78 -4.33
N MET A 96 3.33 3.20 -3.79
CA MET A 96 2.28 3.85 -4.59
C MET A 96 2.78 5.14 -5.24
N PHE A 97 3.58 5.94 -4.52
CA PHE A 97 4.21 7.14 -5.08
C PHE A 97 5.19 6.80 -6.23
N LEU A 98 6.03 5.77 -6.05
CA LEU A 98 6.95 5.31 -7.09
C LEU A 98 6.20 4.85 -8.34
N MET A 99 5.09 4.12 -8.19
CA MET A 99 4.22 3.74 -9.32
C MET A 99 3.69 4.96 -10.06
N TYR A 100 3.25 6.00 -9.34
CA TYR A 100 2.85 7.26 -9.96
C TYR A 100 3.99 7.93 -10.73
N LEU A 101 5.22 7.95 -10.18
CA LEU A 101 6.38 8.53 -10.88
C LEU A 101 6.70 7.77 -12.16
N VAL A 102 6.69 6.44 -12.13
CA VAL A 102 6.93 5.59 -13.31
C VAL A 102 5.87 5.85 -14.38
N ALA A 103 4.59 5.89 -14.00
CA ALA A 103 3.50 6.19 -14.92
C ALA A 103 3.63 7.59 -15.53
N LYS A 104 3.93 8.61 -14.70
CA LYS A 104 4.14 9.98 -15.15
C LYS A 104 5.28 10.08 -16.16
N LEU A 105 6.42 9.44 -15.88
CA LEU A 105 7.57 9.42 -16.79
C LEU A 105 7.25 8.73 -18.11
N TYR A 106 6.50 7.62 -18.08
CA TYR A 106 6.06 6.92 -19.28
C TYR A 106 5.16 7.80 -20.16
N TYR A 107 4.15 8.45 -19.57
CA TYR A 107 3.24 9.34 -20.32
C TYR A 107 3.98 10.53 -20.95
N SER A 108 4.87 11.20 -20.19
CA SER A 108 5.63 12.34 -20.72
C SER A 108 6.53 11.98 -21.90
N ARG A 109 7.15 10.78 -21.90
CA ARG A 109 7.96 10.31 -23.03
C ARG A 109 7.10 10.04 -24.26
N LYS A 110 5.97 9.37 -24.10
CA LYS A 110 5.07 9.03 -25.21
C LYS A 110 4.47 10.27 -25.87
N ASP A 111 4.04 11.26 -25.08
CA ASP A 111 3.51 12.52 -25.61
C ASP A 111 4.57 13.27 -26.44
N SER A 112 5.84 13.25 -25.98
CA SER A 112 6.97 13.85 -26.70
C SER A 112 7.25 13.16 -28.04
N ASP A 113 7.17 11.82 -28.09
CA ASP A 113 7.38 11.05 -29.31
C ASP A 113 6.27 11.26 -30.34
N ILE A 114 5.01 11.39 -29.89
CA ILE A 114 3.88 11.71 -30.77
C ILE A 114 4.07 13.09 -31.40
N GLN A 115 4.45 14.10 -30.62
CA GLN A 115 4.71 15.45 -31.13
C GLN A 115 5.83 15.47 -32.17
N ARG A 116 6.93 14.73 -31.94
CA ARG A 116 8.02 14.61 -32.93
C ARG A 116 7.57 13.98 -34.25
N LYS A 117 6.66 13.01 -34.23
CA LYS A 117 6.12 12.37 -35.44
C LYS A 117 5.12 13.24 -36.22
N LEU A 118 4.53 14.26 -35.60
CA LEU A 118 3.60 15.19 -36.26
C LEU A 118 4.33 16.36 -36.93
N VAL A 119 5.57 16.65 -36.51
CA VAL A 119 6.40 17.75 -37.03
C VAL A 119 7.30 17.30 -38.20
N ASN A 120 7.57 16.00 -38.33
CA ASN A 120 8.33 15.40 -39.43
C ASN A 120 7.40 14.72 -40.45
#